data_AF-A0A1G2Z758-F1
#
_entry.id   AF-A0A1G2Z758-F1
#
_cell.length_a   1.000
_cell.length_b   1.000
_cell.length_c   1.000
_cell.angle_alpha   90.00
_cell.angle_beta   90.00
_cell.angle_gamma   90.00
#
_symmetry.space_group_name_H-M   'P 1'
#
loop_
_entity.id
_entity.type
_entity.pdbx_description
1 polymer ?
#
loop_
_entity_poly.entity_id
_entity_poly.type
_entity_poly.pdbx_seq_one_letter_code
_entity_poly.pdbx_strand_id
1 'polypeptide(L)'
;MMHGKKAFTLVELLVVVMILGALAAIAVPRMISGATNAKINACETNVDLINSQIELYYAQKATWPQRLQAVTQDPNSFPDGAPECPFGTAYQYNTATHRVSNHNH
;
A
#
# COMPACT_ATOMS: atom_id res chain seq x y z
N MET A 1 16.78 29.30 50.71
CA MET A 1 15.65 29.68 49.83
C MET A 1 15.14 28.41 49.16
N MET A 2 14.06 27.81 49.66
CA MET A 2 13.49 26.59 49.11
C MET A 2 12.39 26.99 48.13
N HIS A 3 12.67 26.86 46.84
CA HIS A 3 11.70 27.09 45.77
C HIS A 3 10.58 26.04 45.90
N GLY A 4 9.36 26.50 46.20
CA GLY A 4 8.18 25.65 46.27
C GLY A 4 7.95 24.95 44.94
N LYS A 5 7.96 23.62 44.95
CA LYS A 5 7.61 22.80 43.79
C LYS A 5 6.12 23.00 43.51
N LYS A 6 5.78 23.62 42.38
CA LYS A 6 4.39 23.74 41.93
C LYS A 6 3.88 22.32 41.61
N ALA A 7 2.90 21.85 42.38
CA ALA A 7 2.21 20.61 42.09
C ALA A 7 1.16 20.88 41.00
N PHE A 8 1.14 20.05 39.96
CA PHE A 8 0.09 20.03 38.93
C PHE A 8 -1.27 19.75 39.57
N THR A 9 -2.31 20.44 39.10
CA THR A 9 -3.69 20.18 39.57
C THR A 9 -4.32 19.03 38.77
N LEU A 10 -5.23 18.27 39.39
CA LEU A 10 -5.98 17.21 38.71
C LEU A 10 -6.81 17.76 37.53
N VAL A 11 -7.30 19.00 37.66
CA VAL A 11 -8.08 19.68 36.61
C VAL A 11 -7.22 19.96 35.38
N GLU A 12 -5.97 20.34 35.57
CA GLU A 12 -5.03 20.63 34.47
C GLU A 12 -4.73 19.38 33.64
N LEU A 13 -4.53 18.23 34.32
CA LEU A 13 -4.35 16.95 33.63
C LEU A 13 -5.65 16.52 32.90
N LEU A 14 -6.82 16.76 33.51
CA LEU A 14 -8.12 16.41 32.93
C LEU A 14 -8.37 17.16 31.61
N VAL A 15 -8.11 18.47 31.56
CA VAL A 15 -8.27 19.28 30.35
C VAL A 15 -7.33 18.80 29.24
N VAL A 16 -6.08 18.45 29.58
CA VAL A 16 -5.11 17.92 28.61
C VAL A 16 -5.58 16.62 27.98
N VAL A 17 -6.00 15.63 28.78
CA VAL A 17 -6.45 14.34 28.23
C VAL A 17 -7.76 14.48 27.44
N MET A 18 -8.62 15.43 27.81
CA MET A 18 -9.83 15.76 27.04
C MET A 18 -9.47 16.27 25.64
N ILE A 19 -8.52 17.21 25.53
CA ILE A 19 -8.08 17.75 24.25
C ILE A 19 -7.38 16.66 23.43
N LEU A 20 -6.48 15.87 24.04
CA LEU A 20 -5.80 14.76 23.36
C LEU A 20 -6.81 13.71 22.85
N GLY A 21 -7.85 13.41 23.64
CA GLY A 21 -8.93 12.50 23.23
C GLY A 21 -9.71 13.02 22.02
N ALA A 22 -10.05 14.31 22.00
CA ALA A 22 -10.73 14.94 20.87
C ALA A 22 -9.88 14.94 19.60
N LEU A 23 -8.57 15.24 19.71
CA LEU A 23 -7.64 15.19 18.58
C LEU A 23 -7.46 13.76 18.06
N ALA A 24 -7.29 12.78 18.96
CA ALA A 24 -7.13 11.38 18.60
C ALA A 24 -8.36 10.83 17.87
N ALA A 25 -9.58 11.20 18.29
CA ALA A 25 -10.82 10.78 17.66
C ALA A 25 -10.90 11.20 16.17
N ILE A 26 -10.28 12.31 15.78
CA ILE A 26 -10.24 12.78 14.39
C ILE A 26 -9.02 12.22 13.65
N ALA A 27 -7.86 12.16 14.30
CA ALA A 27 -6.60 11.78 13.67
C ALA A 27 -6.52 10.29 13.31
N VAL A 28 -6.97 9.40 14.22
CA VAL A 28 -6.89 7.94 14.04
C VAL A 28 -7.64 7.45 12.79
N PRO A 29 -8.95 7.75 12.59
CA PRO A 29 -9.66 7.25 11.41
C PRO A 29 -9.09 7.81 10.10
N ARG A 30 -8.59 9.05 10.10
CA ARG A 30 -7.92 9.65 8.93
C ARG A 30 -6.61 8.96 8.57
N MET A 31 -5.85 8.55 9.57
CA MET A 31 -4.59 7.83 9.33
C MET A 31 -4.85 6.43 8.79
N ILE A 32 -5.87 5.74 9.30
CA ILE A 32 -6.27 4.41 8.81
C ILE A 32 -6.73 4.51 7.35
N SER A 33 -7.61 5.46 7.01
CA SER A 33 -8.08 5.61 5.63
C SER A 33 -6.94 5.99 4.68
N GLY A 34 -6.02 6.86 5.10
CA GLY A 34 -4.82 7.20 4.34
C GLY A 34 -3.93 5.99 4.07
N ALA A 35 -3.70 5.14 5.07
CA ALA A 35 -2.92 3.92 4.92
C ALA A 35 -3.60 2.91 3.98
N THR A 36 -4.92 2.73 4.09
CA THR A 36 -5.70 1.87 3.18
C THR A 36 -5.62 2.37 1.74
N ASN A 37 -5.81 3.67 1.51
CA ASN A 37 -5.73 4.25 0.18
C ASN A 37 -4.32 4.12 -0.42
N ALA A 38 -3.27 4.28 0.39
CA ALA A 38 -1.90 4.07 -0.05
C ALA A 38 -1.66 2.62 -0.51
N LYS A 39 -2.23 1.64 0.21
CA LYS A 39 -2.17 0.22 -0.19
C LYS A 39 -2.92 -0.05 -1.50
N ILE A 40 -4.11 0.54 -1.68
CA ILE A 40 -4.89 0.41 -2.92
C ILE A 40 -4.08 0.96 -4.09
N ASN A 41 -3.59 2.19 -3.96
CA ASN A 41 -2.78 2.85 -5.01
C ASN A 41 -1.51 2.04 -5.34
N ALA A 42 -0.89 1.40 -4.34
CA ALA A 42 0.26 0.52 -4.55
C ALA A 42 -0.13 -0.74 -5.35
N CYS A 43 -1.27 -1.37 -5.06
CA CYS A 43 -1.74 -2.51 -5.87
C CYS A 43 -2.03 -2.10 -7.32
N GLU A 44 -2.65 -0.92 -7.53
CA GLU A 44 -2.91 -0.39 -8.88
C GLU A 44 -1.63 -0.11 -9.65
N THR A 45 -0.67 0.56 -9.01
CA THR A 45 0.64 0.84 -9.60
C THR A 45 1.37 -0.44 -9.99
N ASN A 46 1.31 -1.47 -9.14
CA ASN A 46 1.88 -2.78 -9.43
C ASN A 46 1.20 -3.45 -10.63
N VAL A 47 -0.13 -3.34 -10.78
CA VAL A 47 -0.83 -3.86 -11.98
C VAL A 47 -0.29 -3.20 -13.24
N ASP A 48 -0.13 -1.87 -13.23
CA ASP A 48 0.39 -1.13 -14.37
C ASP A 48 1.84 -1.50 -14.70
N LEU A 49 2.68 -1.68 -13.68
CA LEU A 49 4.05 -2.16 -13.84
C LEU A 49 4.10 -3.55 -14.48
N ILE A 50 3.28 -4.48 -13.98
CA ILE A 50 3.22 -5.85 -14.54
C ILE A 50 2.73 -5.82 -15.98
N ASN A 51 1.68 -5.06 -16.29
CA ASN A 51 1.18 -4.90 -17.66
C ASN A 51 2.24 -4.32 -18.60
N SER A 52 2.96 -3.29 -18.16
CA SER A 52 4.07 -2.71 -18.92
C SER A 52 5.15 -3.76 -19.25
N GLN A 53 5.47 -4.63 -18.29
CA GLN A 53 6.45 -5.70 -18.51
C GLN A 53 5.91 -6.83 -19.40
N ILE A 54 4.60 -7.10 -19.36
CA ILE A 54 3.95 -8.05 -20.30
C ILE A 54 4.05 -7.54 -21.74
N GLU A 55 3.81 -6.24 -21.96
CA GLU A 55 3.97 -5.62 -23.27
C GLU A 55 5.43 -5.65 -23.74
N LEU A 56 6.38 -5.38 -22.85
CA LEU A 56 7.81 -5.50 -23.15
C LEU A 56 8.19 -6.95 -23.50
N TYR A 57 7.67 -7.94 -22.77
CA TYR A 57 7.88 -9.35 -23.06
C TYR A 57 7.43 -9.69 -24.49
N TYR A 58 6.26 -9.21 -24.90
CA TYR A 58 5.77 -9.39 -26.27
C TYR A 58 6.68 -8.71 -27.30
N ALA A 59 7.11 -7.47 -27.02
CA ALA A 59 8.01 -6.73 -27.90
C ALA A 59 9.35 -7.46 -28.12
N GLN A 60 9.85 -8.16 -27.12
CA GLN A 60 11.13 -8.89 -27.21
C GLN A 60 11.00 -10.29 -27.81
N LYS A 61 9.93 -11.02 -27.46
CA LYS A 61 9.79 -12.45 -27.78
C LYS A 61 8.74 -12.74 -28.86
N ALA A 62 8.09 -11.70 -29.39
CA ALA A 62 7.00 -11.76 -30.37
C ALA A 62 5.85 -12.71 -29.97
N THR A 63 5.73 -13.02 -28.68
CA THR A 63 4.76 -13.98 -28.13
C THR A 63 4.28 -13.48 -26.77
N TRP A 64 3.00 -13.69 -26.48
CA TRP A 64 2.43 -13.33 -25.18
C TRP A 64 2.78 -14.37 -24.12
N PRO A 65 3.00 -13.95 -22.85
CA PRO A 65 3.28 -14.88 -21.77
C PRO A 65 2.06 -15.79 -21.54
N GLN A 66 2.27 -17.11 -21.54
CA GLN A 66 1.19 -18.07 -21.28
C GLN A 66 0.75 -18.10 -19.81
N ARG A 67 1.63 -17.63 -18.92
CA ARG A 67 1.41 -17.55 -17.48
C ARG A 67 2.09 -16.30 -16.93
N LEU A 68 1.53 -15.70 -15.88
CA LEU A 68 2.07 -14.46 -15.30
C LEU A 68 3.52 -14.60 -14.82
N GLN A 69 3.87 -15.79 -14.32
CA GLN A 69 5.20 -16.10 -13.81
C GLN A 69 6.29 -15.98 -14.88
N ALA A 70 5.95 -16.07 -16.17
CA ALA A 70 6.92 -15.86 -17.25
C ALA A 70 7.46 -14.42 -17.29
N VAL A 71 6.75 -13.47 -16.66
CA VAL A 71 7.17 -12.07 -16.51
C VAL A 71 7.57 -11.79 -15.07
N THR A 72 6.76 -12.20 -14.08
CA THR A 72 7.00 -11.83 -12.68
C THR A 72 8.19 -12.56 -12.05
N GLN A 73 8.57 -13.75 -12.55
CA GLN A 73 9.76 -14.47 -12.07
C GLN A 73 10.99 -14.26 -12.97
N ASP A 74 10.88 -13.43 -14.01
CA ASP A 74 12.03 -13.08 -14.85
C ASP A 74 12.85 -11.98 -14.14
N PRO A 75 14.12 -12.25 -13.75
CA PRO A 75 14.96 -11.24 -13.12
C PRO A 75 15.22 -10.02 -14.00
N ASN A 76 15.04 -10.13 -15.32
CA ASN A 76 15.19 -9.00 -16.23
C ASN A 76 13.98 -8.06 -16.19
N SER A 77 12.79 -8.57 -15.88
CA SER A 77 11.57 -7.78 -15.75
C SER A 77 11.42 -7.20 -14.34
N PHE A 78 11.78 -7.98 -13.32
CA PHE A 78 11.69 -7.59 -11.92
C PHE A 78 12.95 -8.00 -11.14
N PRO A 79 14.01 -7.19 -11.18
CA PRO A 79 15.29 -7.52 -10.53
C PRO A 79 15.18 -7.56 -9.00
N ASP A 80 14.28 -6.75 -8.42
CA ASP A 80 14.04 -6.67 -6.97
C ASP A 80 12.99 -7.68 -6.48
N GLY A 81 12.48 -8.53 -7.37
CA GLY A 81 11.44 -9.51 -7.08
C GLY A 81 10.06 -9.10 -7.58
N ALA A 82 9.17 -10.10 -7.69
CA ALA A 82 7.81 -9.91 -8.17
C ALA A 82 7.03 -8.94 -7.28
N PRO A 83 6.33 -7.94 -7.84
CA PRO A 83 5.46 -7.09 -7.06
C PRO A 83 4.32 -7.91 -6.45
N GLU A 84 4.12 -7.74 -5.15
CA GLU A 84 3.02 -8.34 -4.39
C GLU A 84 2.03 -7.25 -3.97
N CYS A 85 0.74 -7.58 -3.93
CA CYS A 85 -0.27 -6.63 -3.47
C CYS A 85 -0.21 -6.53 -1.93
N PRO A 86 -0.16 -5.32 -1.33
CA PRO A 86 -0.12 -5.15 0.13
C PRO A 86 -1.32 -5.69 0.94
N PHE A 87 -2.35 -6.20 0.28
CA PHE A 87 -3.48 -6.93 0.88
C PHE A 87 -3.31 -8.46 0.86
N GLY A 88 -2.24 -8.98 0.23
CA GLY A 88 -1.95 -10.42 0.15
C GLY A 88 -2.73 -11.18 -0.93
N THR A 89 -3.54 -10.47 -1.72
CA THR A 89 -4.28 -11.05 -2.84
C THR A 89 -3.39 -11.20 -4.08
N ALA A 90 -3.48 -12.34 -4.76
CA ALA A 90 -2.69 -12.61 -5.95
C ALA A 90 -3.26 -11.90 -7.19
N TYR A 91 -2.38 -11.38 -8.04
CA TYR A 91 -2.74 -10.80 -9.33
C TYR A 91 -3.29 -11.86 -10.28
N GLN A 92 -4.39 -11.54 -10.96
CA GLN A 92 -5.02 -12.43 -11.93
C GLN A 92 -4.63 -12.00 -13.35
N TYR A 93 -3.98 -12.91 -14.07
CA TYR A 93 -3.63 -12.73 -15.47
C TYR A 93 -4.70 -13.34 -16.37
N ASN A 94 -5.25 -12.53 -17.27
CA ASN A 94 -6.19 -12.98 -18.27
C ASN A 94 -5.44 -13.28 -19.58
N THR A 95 -5.44 -14.56 -19.99
CA THR A 95 -4.76 -15.03 -21.19
C THR A 95 -5.45 -14.63 -22.50
N ALA A 96 -6.71 -14.20 -22.46
CA ALA A 96 -7.44 -13.71 -23.63
C ALA A 96 -7.20 -12.22 -23.87
N THR A 97 -7.07 -11.41 -22.82
CA THR A 97 -6.78 -9.98 -22.94
C THR A 97 -5.29 -9.65 -22.81
N HIS A 98 -4.48 -10.63 -22.41
CA HIS A 98 -3.06 -10.51 -22.10
C HIS A 98 -2.73 -9.44 -21.05
N ARG A 99 -3.64 -9.20 -20.11
CA ARG A 99 -3.46 -8.21 -19.04
C ARG A 99 -3.76 -8.76 -17.66
N VAL A 100 -3.16 -8.12 -16.67
CA VAL A 100 -3.53 -8.21 -15.27
C VAL A 100 -4.62 -7.18 -15.00
N SER A 101 -5.71 -7.63 -14.38
CA SER A 101 -6.81 -6.76 -13.96
C SER A 101 -6.59 -6.23 -12.55
N ASN A 102 -7.06 -5.00 -12.32
CA ASN A 102 -7.26 -4.52 -10.97
C ASN A 102 -8.29 -5.40 -10.25
N HIS A 103 -8.15 -5.54 -8.93
CA HIS A 103 -9.04 -6.36 -8.12
C HIS A 103 -9.43 -5.60 -6.86
N ASN A 104 -10.64 -5.87 -6.36
CA ASN A 104 -11.19 -5.15 -5.21
C ASN A 104 -10.61 -5.68 -3.89
N HIS A 105 -10.55 -4.80 -2.89
CA HIS A 105 -10.07 -5.06 -1.53
C HIS A 105 -11.13 -4.70 -0.49
#